data_AF-A0A3N4LQ49-F1
#
_entry.id   AF-A0A3N4LQ49-F1
#
_cell.length_a   1.000
_cell.length_b   1.000
_cell.length_c   1.000
_cell.angle_alpha   90.00
_cell.angle_beta   90.00
_cell.angle_gamma   90.00
#
_symmetry.space_group_name_H-M   'P 1'
#
loop_
_entity.id
_entity.type
_entity.pdbx_description
1 polymer ?
#
loop_
_entity_poly.entity_id
_entity_poly.type
_entity_poly.pdbx_seq_one_letter_code
_entity_poly.pdbx_strand_id
1 'polypeptide(L)'
;MAKNMSTEITAFLYQLAYKQDLKRDYKPKGVINHHDVGHLLRSHWESDSWRLRDGRRRVELALIVLLLSFTAGRPGAVLNTICHPGEALKYKNFQIVAIHNENGQRLYTMKISYHLVKGNWGKGKNPTEFHCFEDKESPIYCPLQLFFALALADNAFEMVKTREDIENLFSSGDARRSDSGVS
;
A
#
# COMPACT_ATOMS: atom_id res chain seq x y z
N MET A 1 -9.20 -26.33 -32.13
CA MET A 1 -8.38 -25.38 -31.33
C MET A 1 -8.88 -23.97 -31.67
N ALA A 2 -9.73 -23.37 -30.83
CA ALA A 2 -10.35 -22.08 -31.14
C ALA A 2 -9.31 -20.97 -31.03
N LYS A 3 -9.07 -20.23 -32.12
CA LYS A 3 -8.22 -19.04 -32.08
C LYS A 3 -8.84 -18.00 -31.16
N ASN A 4 -8.01 -17.39 -30.33
CA ASN A 4 -8.44 -16.40 -29.34
C ASN A 4 -8.83 -15.10 -30.06
N MET A 5 -10.12 -14.77 -30.03
CA MET A 5 -10.74 -13.62 -30.72
C MET A 5 -10.04 -12.28 -30.41
N SER A 6 -9.51 -12.13 -29.19
CA SER A 6 -8.72 -10.96 -28.79
C SER A 6 -7.48 -10.74 -29.67
N THR A 7 -6.84 -11.83 -30.10
CA THR A 7 -5.64 -11.80 -30.93
C THR A 7 -5.99 -11.39 -32.36
N GLU A 8 -7.14 -11.82 -32.88
CA GLU A 8 -7.61 -11.46 -34.22
C GLU A 8 -8.02 -9.98 -34.30
N ILE A 9 -8.73 -9.47 -33.29
CA ILE A 9 -9.07 -8.05 -33.19
C ILE A 9 -7.79 -7.21 -33.14
N THR A 10 -6.81 -7.61 -32.35
CA THR A 10 -5.53 -6.90 -32.23
C THR A 10 -4.78 -6.88 -33.57
N ALA A 11 -4.70 -8.03 -34.26
CA ALA A 11 -4.07 -8.12 -35.58
C ALA A 11 -4.79 -7.27 -36.63
N PHE A 12 -6.12 -7.24 -36.60
CA PHE A 12 -6.94 -6.40 -37.46
C PHE A 12 -6.68 -4.91 -37.22
N LEU A 13 -6.64 -4.47 -35.95
CA LEU A 13 -6.31 -3.09 -35.59
C LEU A 13 -4.90 -2.70 -36.05
N TYR A 14 -3.92 -3.60 -35.97
CA TYR A 14 -2.57 -3.36 -36.49
C TYR A 14 -2.55 -3.18 -38.01
N GLN A 15 -3.29 -4.01 -38.74
CA GLN A 15 -3.43 -3.87 -40.20
C GLN A 15 -4.12 -2.56 -40.59
N LEU A 16 -5.17 -2.18 -39.85
CA LEU A 16 -5.89 -0.93 -40.09
C LEU A 16 -4.98 0.28 -39.84
N ALA A 17 -4.22 0.26 -38.76
CA ALA A 17 -3.26 1.31 -38.43
C ALA A 17 -2.15 1.45 -39.49
N TYR A 18 -1.73 0.34 -40.10
CA TYR A 18 -0.81 0.37 -41.23
C TYR A 18 -1.45 0.97 -42.49
N LYS A 19 -2.67 0.53 -42.84
CA LYS A 19 -3.38 1.01 -44.05
C LYS A 19 -3.74 2.49 -43.99
N GLN A 20 -3.98 3.02 -42.79
CA GLN A 20 -4.40 4.41 -42.57
C GLN A 20 -3.23 5.35 -42.22
N ASP A 21 -1.98 4.89 -42.34
CA ASP A 21 -0.76 5.64 -41.98
C ASP A 21 -0.84 6.31 -40.58
N LEU A 22 -1.44 5.60 -39.62
CA LEU A 22 -1.62 6.13 -38.27
C LEU A 22 -0.27 6.18 -37.56
N LYS A 23 0.05 7.34 -36.98
CA LYS A 23 1.22 7.51 -36.10
C LYS A 23 1.18 6.50 -34.95
N ARG A 24 2.24 5.70 -34.85
CA ARG A 24 2.44 4.70 -33.79
C ARG A 24 3.28 5.21 -32.63
N ASP A 25 3.52 6.52 -32.60
CA ASP A 25 4.32 7.16 -31.57
C ASP A 25 3.69 6.86 -30.19
N TYR A 26 4.38 6.04 -29.41
CA TYR A 26 4.01 5.84 -28.02
C TYR A 26 4.34 7.13 -27.27
N LYS A 27 3.33 7.97 -27.04
CA LYS A 27 3.50 9.06 -26.08
C LYS A 27 3.79 8.42 -24.72
N PRO A 28 4.92 8.77 -24.06
CA PRO A 28 5.16 8.28 -22.72
C PRO A 28 3.97 8.71 -21.86
N LYS A 29 3.34 7.73 -21.23
CA LYS A 29 2.29 8.02 -20.27
C LYS A 29 2.94 8.81 -19.13
N GLY A 30 2.38 9.96 -18.78
CA GLY A 30 2.82 10.69 -17.58
C GLY A 30 2.59 9.79 -16.37
N VAL A 31 3.65 9.19 -15.85
CA VAL A 31 3.62 8.38 -14.63
C VAL A 31 4.15 9.27 -13.51
N ILE A 32 3.42 9.29 -12.40
CA ILE A 32 3.83 9.96 -11.16
C ILE A 32 5.13 9.32 -10.69
N ASN A 33 6.15 10.15 -10.44
CA ASN A 33 7.42 9.73 -9.83
C ASN A 33 7.44 10.06 -8.32
N HIS A 34 8.53 9.72 -7.64
CA HIS A 34 8.66 9.94 -6.19
C HIS A 34 8.63 11.43 -5.80
N HIS A 35 9.17 12.34 -6.62
CA HIS A 35 9.08 13.78 -6.38
C HIS A 35 7.64 14.27 -6.47
N ASP A 36 6.87 13.78 -7.45
CA ASP A 36 5.46 14.13 -7.62
C ASP A 36 4.63 13.70 -6.40
N VAL A 37 4.90 12.50 -5.84
CA VAL A 37 4.29 12.04 -4.58
C VAL A 37 4.66 12.97 -3.43
N GLY A 38 5.92 13.39 -3.35
CA GLY A 38 6.40 14.37 -2.38
C GLY A 38 5.66 15.69 -2.43
N HIS A 39 5.52 16.26 -3.63
CA HIS A 39 4.76 17.49 -3.84
C HIS A 39 3.29 17.34 -3.47
N LEU A 40 2.68 16.19 -3.81
CA LEU A 40 1.28 15.90 -3.48
C LEU A 40 1.08 15.81 -1.97
N LEU A 41 1.94 15.07 -1.26
CA LEU A 41 1.86 14.94 0.20
C LEU A 41 2.12 16.28 0.88
N ARG A 42 3.14 17.02 0.45
CA ARG A 42 3.45 18.34 0.99
C ARG A 42 2.28 19.30 0.84
N SER A 43 1.72 19.40 -0.37
CA SER A 43 0.54 20.22 -0.62
C SER A 43 -0.66 19.79 0.22
N HIS A 44 -0.85 18.48 0.42
CA HIS A 44 -1.92 17.91 1.24
C HIS A 44 -1.80 18.31 2.72
N TRP A 45 -0.58 18.33 3.26
CA TRP A 45 -0.31 18.73 4.64
C TRP A 45 -0.33 20.25 4.85
N GLU A 46 0.25 21.02 3.93
CA GLU A 46 0.34 22.49 4.04
C GLU A 46 -0.98 23.21 3.73
N SER A 47 -1.84 22.61 2.88
CA SER A 47 -3.07 23.27 2.49
C SER A 47 -4.15 23.14 3.56
N ASP A 48 -4.60 24.28 4.08
CA ASP A 48 -5.77 24.38 4.97
C ASP A 48 -7.10 24.49 4.19
N SER A 49 -7.02 24.63 2.86
CA SER A 49 -8.14 25.02 2.00
C SER A 49 -8.99 23.87 1.47
N TRP A 50 -8.48 22.65 1.48
CA TRP A 50 -9.13 21.52 0.87
C TRP A 50 -9.97 20.77 1.92
N ARG A 51 -11.28 20.72 1.69
CA ARG A 51 -12.43 20.00 2.30
C ARG A 51 -12.25 18.98 3.47
N LEU A 52 -11.07 18.50 3.82
CA LEU A 52 -10.80 17.65 4.98
C LEU A 52 -10.31 18.50 6.17
N ARG A 53 -11.26 19.19 6.82
CA ARG A 53 -11.01 19.89 8.10
C ARG A 53 -10.70 18.93 9.25
N ASP A 54 -11.03 17.66 9.08
CA ASP A 54 -10.82 16.62 10.06
C ASP A 54 -9.40 16.02 9.92
N GLY A 55 -8.62 16.11 10.99
CA GLY A 55 -7.25 15.58 11.05
C GLY A 55 -7.19 14.10 10.74
N ARG A 56 -8.21 13.32 11.12
CA ARG A 56 -8.28 11.89 10.79
C ARG A 56 -8.25 11.65 9.28
N ARG A 57 -9.13 12.34 8.54
CA ARG A 57 -9.26 12.17 7.10
C ARG A 57 -8.01 12.61 6.34
N ARG A 58 -7.25 13.56 6.90
CA ARG A 58 -5.92 13.94 6.37
C ARG A 58 -4.93 12.78 6.48
N VAL A 59 -4.88 12.10 7.63
CA VAL A 59 -4.02 10.92 7.81
C VAL A 59 -4.45 9.77 6.89
N GLU A 60 -5.75 9.51 6.79
CA GLU A 60 -6.31 8.47 5.90
C GLU A 60 -5.90 8.69 4.43
N LEU A 61 -6.09 9.90 3.90
CA LEU A 61 -5.74 10.19 2.51
C LEU A 61 -4.22 10.15 2.27
N ALA A 62 -3.41 10.66 3.21
CA ALA A 62 -1.95 10.55 3.10
C ALA A 62 -1.49 9.09 3.05
N LEU A 63 -2.08 8.23 3.90
CA LEU A 63 -1.78 6.79 3.88
C LEU A 63 -2.20 6.15 2.54
N ILE A 64 -3.38 6.49 2.02
CA ILE A 64 -3.86 5.97 0.73
C ILE A 64 -2.90 6.36 -0.40
N VAL A 65 -2.43 7.61 -0.45
CA VAL A 65 -1.46 8.07 -1.45
C VAL A 65 -0.17 7.26 -1.37
N LEU A 66 0.36 7.04 -0.17
CA LEU A 66 1.56 6.22 0.01
C LEU A 66 1.32 4.77 -0.40
N LEU A 67 0.23 4.15 0.02
CA LEU A 67 -0.09 2.76 -0.33
C LEU A 67 -0.22 2.57 -1.85
N LEU A 68 -0.85 3.50 -2.56
CA LEU A 68 -0.94 3.46 -4.03
C LEU A 68 0.43 3.64 -4.68
N SER A 69 1.27 4.50 -4.11
CA SER A 69 2.63 4.76 -4.61
C SER A 69 3.55 3.56 -4.42
N PHE A 70 3.51 2.90 -3.26
CA PHE A 70 4.37 1.74 -2.95
C PHE A 70 3.93 0.46 -3.66
N THR A 71 2.63 0.27 -3.85
CA THR A 71 2.10 -1.02 -4.37
C THR A 71 1.78 -0.96 -5.86
N ALA A 72 1.79 0.24 -6.45
CA ALA A 72 1.26 0.51 -7.78
C ALA A 72 -0.17 -0.05 -7.98
N GLY A 73 -0.90 -0.23 -6.87
CA GLY A 73 -2.24 -0.78 -6.84
C GLY A 73 -3.25 0.16 -7.48
N ARG A 74 -4.35 -0.39 -7.98
CA ARG A 74 -5.49 0.42 -8.41
C ARG A 74 -6.20 1.00 -7.18
N PRO A 75 -6.81 2.20 -7.26
CA PRO A 75 -7.59 2.74 -6.16
C PRO A 75 -8.62 1.77 -5.59
N GLY A 76 -9.34 1.02 -6.44
CA GLY A 76 -10.32 0.02 -6.01
C GLY A 76 -9.75 -1.24 -5.33
N ALA A 77 -8.43 -1.40 -5.24
CA ALA A 77 -7.79 -2.45 -4.44
C ALA A 77 -7.43 -1.97 -3.02
N VAL A 78 -7.34 -0.66 -2.82
CA VAL A 78 -7.05 -0.02 -1.53
C VAL A 78 -8.34 0.47 -0.88
N LEU A 79 -9.21 1.08 -1.69
CA LEU A 79 -10.42 1.79 -1.27
C LEU A 79 -11.68 1.01 -1.60
N ASN A 80 -12.68 1.19 -0.75
CA ASN A 80 -14.04 0.78 -1.04
C ASN A 80 -14.64 1.74 -2.07
N THR A 81 -15.01 1.23 -3.25
CA THR A 81 -15.54 2.05 -4.34
C THR A 81 -16.91 1.57 -4.76
N ILE A 82 -17.68 2.44 -5.41
CA ILE A 82 -19.03 2.12 -5.91
C ILE A 82 -18.98 0.92 -6.88
N CYS A 83 -17.92 0.81 -7.68
CA CYS A 83 -17.73 -0.28 -8.64
C CYS A 83 -17.27 -1.59 -8.00
N HIS A 84 -16.71 -1.54 -6.78
CA HIS A 84 -16.11 -2.68 -6.07
C HIS A 84 -16.45 -2.61 -4.56
N PRO A 85 -17.73 -2.73 -4.19
CA PRO A 85 -18.16 -2.59 -2.81
C PRO A 85 -17.66 -3.76 -1.95
N GLY A 86 -17.01 -3.45 -0.83
CA GLY A 86 -16.47 -4.42 0.12
C GLY A 86 -15.12 -5.03 -0.25
N GLU A 87 -14.59 -4.72 -1.45
CA GLU A 87 -13.30 -5.19 -1.97
C GLU A 87 -12.17 -4.18 -1.64
N ALA A 88 -12.00 -3.85 -0.35
CA ALA A 88 -11.03 -2.86 0.11
C ALA A 88 -10.08 -3.41 1.18
N LEU A 89 -8.94 -2.75 1.37
CA LEU A 89 -8.02 -3.08 2.46
C LEU A 89 -8.69 -2.82 3.81
N LYS A 90 -8.52 -3.77 4.72
CA LYS A 90 -8.93 -3.69 6.14
C LYS A 90 -7.70 -3.97 7.00
N TYR A 91 -7.75 -3.65 8.30
CA TYR A 91 -6.62 -3.90 9.22
C TYR A 91 -6.08 -5.34 9.16
N LYS A 92 -6.95 -6.34 8.99
CA LYS A 92 -6.55 -7.75 8.82
C LYS A 92 -5.68 -8.06 7.59
N ASN A 93 -5.60 -7.14 6.62
CA ASN A 93 -4.77 -7.28 5.43
C ASN A 93 -3.33 -6.78 5.65
N PHE A 94 -3.06 -6.18 6.83
CA PHE A 94 -1.76 -5.66 7.20
C PHE A 94 -1.14 -6.54 8.29
N GLN A 95 0.15 -6.80 8.17
CA GLN A 95 0.94 -7.46 9.19
C GLN A 95 2.17 -6.62 9.48
N ILE A 96 2.38 -6.29 10.76
CA ILE A 96 3.57 -5.57 11.22
C ILE A 96 4.60 -6.58 11.70
N VAL A 97 5.82 -6.43 11.21
CA VAL A 97 6.98 -7.22 11.62
C VAL A 97 8.06 -6.27 12.12
N ALA A 98 8.62 -6.55 13.29
CA ALA A 98 9.83 -5.89 13.75
C ALA A 98 11.05 -6.71 13.30
N ILE A 99 12.02 -6.04 12.67
CA ILE A 99 13.32 -6.60 12.32
C ILE A 99 14.41 -5.79 13.01
N HIS A 100 15.53 -6.43 13.31
CA HIS A 100 16.72 -5.75 13.81
C HIS A 100 17.71 -5.60 12.65
N ASN A 101 18.31 -4.42 12.50
CA ASN A 101 19.44 -4.25 11.59
C ASN A 101 20.74 -4.78 12.24
N GLU A 102 21.83 -4.79 11.49
CA GLU A 102 23.15 -5.25 11.95
C GLU A 102 23.65 -4.49 13.18
N ASN A 103 23.21 -3.25 13.37
CA ASN A 103 23.55 -2.40 14.51
C ASN A 103 22.62 -2.63 15.73
N GLY A 104 21.74 -3.64 15.68
CA GLY A 104 20.74 -3.91 16.72
C GLY A 104 19.59 -2.91 16.77
N GLN A 105 19.52 -1.95 15.85
CA GLN A 105 18.43 -1.00 15.77
C GLN A 105 17.18 -1.69 15.21
N ARG A 106 16.06 -1.52 15.93
CA ARG A 106 14.77 -2.02 15.48
C ARG A 106 14.19 -1.17 14.36
N LEU A 107 13.75 -1.84 13.30
CA LEU A 107 13.01 -1.31 12.17
C LEU A 107 11.68 -2.06 12.05
N TYR A 108 10.62 -1.32 11.78
CA TYR A 108 9.34 -1.94 11.47
C TYR A 108 9.16 -2.11 9.96
N THR A 109 8.58 -3.24 9.56
CA THR A 109 8.13 -3.50 8.20
C THR A 109 6.65 -3.83 8.23
N MET A 110 5.88 -3.18 7.37
CA MET A 110 4.47 -3.47 7.16
C MET A 110 4.31 -4.28 5.88
N LYS A 111 3.85 -5.52 6.05
CA LYS A 111 3.43 -6.38 4.97
C LYS A 111 1.97 -6.11 4.65
N ILE A 112 1.66 -5.94 3.37
CA ILE A 112 0.30 -5.68 2.85
C ILE A 112 -0.07 -6.82 1.92
N SER A 113 -1.16 -7.53 2.22
CA SER A 113 -1.64 -8.65 1.41
C SER A 113 -2.90 -8.25 0.64
N TYR A 114 -2.78 -8.15 -0.69
CA TYR A 114 -3.89 -7.91 -1.60
C TYR A 114 -4.47 -9.22 -2.13
N HIS A 115 -5.79 -9.34 -2.12
CA HIS A 115 -6.48 -10.42 -2.82
C HIS A 115 -6.95 -9.93 -4.19
N LEU A 116 -6.00 -9.70 -5.10
CA LEU A 116 -6.24 -9.19 -6.45
C LEU A 116 -6.83 -10.28 -7.36
N VAL A 117 -8.11 -10.62 -7.17
CA VAL A 117 -8.87 -11.32 -8.19
C VAL A 117 -10.06 -10.46 -8.56
N LYS A 118 -10.07 -9.95 -9.79
CA LYS A 118 -11.14 -9.10 -10.34
C LYS A 118 -12.51 -9.75 -10.09
N GLY A 119 -13.34 -9.13 -9.24
CA GLY A 119 -14.69 -9.62 -8.87
C GLY A 119 -14.73 -10.89 -8.03
N ASN A 120 -13.60 -11.27 -7.42
CA ASN A 120 -13.44 -12.51 -6.65
C ASN A 120 -12.52 -12.27 -5.44
N TRP A 121 -12.69 -11.14 -4.74
CA TRP A 121 -11.93 -10.81 -3.53
C TRP A 121 -11.95 -11.98 -2.54
N GLY A 122 -10.76 -12.39 -2.07
CA GLY A 122 -10.59 -13.50 -1.13
C GLY A 122 -10.72 -14.92 -1.72
N LYS A 123 -10.95 -15.09 -3.04
CA LYS A 123 -11.03 -16.41 -3.69
C LYS A 123 -9.78 -16.82 -4.47
N GLY A 124 -8.78 -15.94 -4.55
CA GLY A 124 -7.49 -16.25 -5.18
C GLY A 124 -6.64 -17.17 -4.32
N LYS A 125 -5.95 -18.14 -4.94
CA LYS A 125 -5.11 -19.11 -4.22
C LYS A 125 -3.95 -18.46 -3.47
N ASN A 126 -3.38 -17.35 -3.97
CA ASN A 126 -2.27 -16.64 -3.34
C ASN A 126 -2.50 -15.12 -3.37
N PRO A 127 -2.47 -14.42 -2.22
CA PRO A 127 -2.46 -12.96 -2.20
C PRO A 127 -1.17 -12.40 -2.81
N THR A 128 -1.25 -11.22 -3.41
CA THR A 128 -0.07 -10.43 -3.79
C THR A 128 0.39 -9.65 -2.57
N GLU A 129 1.67 -9.76 -2.23
CA GLU A 129 2.23 -9.20 -1.00
C GLU A 129 3.23 -8.09 -1.31
N PHE A 130 3.14 -6.99 -0.56
CA PHE A 130 4.07 -5.87 -0.64
C PHE A 130 4.64 -5.59 0.74
N HIS A 131 5.89 -5.12 0.79
CA HIS A 131 6.55 -4.74 2.02
C HIS A 131 6.86 -3.25 1.99
N CYS A 132 6.35 -2.51 2.97
CA CYS A 132 6.72 -1.13 3.23
C CYS A 132 7.64 -1.10 4.44
N PHE A 133 8.75 -0.38 4.36
CA PHE A 133 9.68 -0.21 5.47
C PHE A 133 9.37 1.07 6.23
N GLU A 134 9.67 1.08 7.52
CA GLU A 134 9.67 2.30 8.32
C GLU A 134 10.72 3.27 7.77
N ASP A 135 10.28 4.49 7.48
CA ASP A 135 11.16 5.60 7.16
C ASP A 135 11.18 6.58 8.35
N LYS A 136 12.29 6.60 9.07
CA LYS A 136 12.49 7.48 10.23
C LYS A 136 13.04 8.85 9.84
N GLU A 137 13.70 8.94 8.69
CA GLU A 137 14.35 10.16 8.22
C GLU A 137 13.33 11.10 7.57
N SER A 138 12.34 10.52 6.89
CA SER A 138 11.28 11.28 6.23
C SER A 138 9.88 10.82 6.66
N PRO A 139 9.37 11.29 7.80
CA PRO A 139 8.06 10.88 8.34
C PRO A 139 6.89 11.09 7.37
N ILE A 140 6.99 12.08 6.47
CA ILE A 140 5.98 12.35 5.43
C ILE A 140 5.82 11.19 4.44
N TYR A 141 6.87 10.40 4.21
CA TYR A 141 6.86 9.23 3.33
C TYR A 141 6.66 7.92 4.07
N CYS A 142 6.53 7.93 5.40
CA CYS A 142 6.46 6.72 6.21
C CYS A 142 5.02 6.21 6.31
N PRO A 143 4.62 5.16 5.57
CA PRO A 143 3.25 4.65 5.63
C PRO A 143 2.97 3.97 6.98
N LEU A 144 4.01 3.44 7.64
CA LEU A 144 3.87 2.79 8.95
C LEU A 144 3.42 3.77 10.03
N GLN A 145 3.98 4.98 10.04
CA GLN A 145 3.62 5.99 11.04
C GLN A 145 2.15 6.39 10.92
N LEU A 146 1.67 6.61 9.69
CA LEU A 146 0.27 6.93 9.42
C LEU A 146 -0.66 5.75 9.73
N PHE A 147 -0.23 4.53 9.40
CA PHE A 147 -0.97 3.31 9.73
C PHE A 147 -1.14 3.15 11.24
N PHE A 148 -0.06 3.29 12.02
CA PHE A 148 -0.14 3.20 13.48
C PHE A 148 -1.03 4.28 14.07
N ALA A 149 -0.96 5.52 13.57
CA ALA A 149 -1.83 6.59 14.04
C ALA A 149 -3.32 6.23 13.88
N LEU A 150 -3.71 5.68 12.73
CA LEU A 150 -5.09 5.25 12.48
C LEU A 150 -5.47 4.00 13.29
N ALA A 151 -4.60 3.00 13.30
CA ALA A 151 -4.86 1.73 14.00
C ALA A 151 -5.03 1.93 15.51
N LEU A 152 -4.21 2.80 16.11
CA LEU A 152 -4.34 3.17 17.52
C LEU A 152 -5.61 3.98 17.76
N ALA A 153 -5.92 4.97 16.91
CA ALA A 153 -7.16 5.75 17.02
C ALA A 153 -8.42 4.88 16.90
N ASP A 154 -8.36 3.79 16.16
CA ASP A 154 -9.45 2.83 15.97
C ASP A 154 -9.49 1.69 16.99
N ASN A 155 -8.52 1.62 17.92
CA ASN A 155 -8.31 0.47 18.80
C ASN A 155 -8.25 -0.86 18.01
N ALA A 156 -7.56 -0.85 16.87
CA ALA A 156 -7.50 -1.98 15.95
C ALA A 156 -6.66 -3.16 16.48
N PHE A 157 -5.86 -2.94 17.53
CA PHE A 157 -5.07 -3.97 18.19
C PHE A 157 -5.72 -4.38 19.52
N GLU A 158 -5.74 -5.68 19.82
CA GLU A 158 -6.34 -6.19 21.06
C GLU A 158 -5.54 -5.80 22.33
N MET A 159 -4.21 -5.84 22.25
CA MET A 159 -3.30 -5.67 23.41
C MET A 159 -2.47 -4.39 23.36
N VAL A 160 -2.65 -3.55 22.35
CA VAL A 160 -1.81 -2.36 22.12
C VAL A 160 -2.72 -1.15 22.06
N LYS A 161 -2.52 -0.21 22.99
CA LYS A 161 -3.29 1.04 23.07
C LYS A 161 -2.45 2.27 22.80
N THR A 162 -1.14 2.17 22.99
CA THR A 162 -0.21 3.28 22.85
C THR A 162 0.96 2.92 21.93
N ARG A 163 1.74 3.93 21.51
CA ARG A 163 2.99 3.71 20.80
C ARG A 163 4.00 2.97 21.67
N GLU A 164 4.08 3.27 22.97
CA GLU A 164 4.96 2.56 23.90
C GLU A 164 4.59 1.08 24.01
N ASP A 165 3.30 0.71 23.96
CA ASP A 165 2.90 -0.70 23.96
C ASP A 165 3.44 -1.45 22.74
N ILE A 166 3.44 -0.80 21.57
CA ILE A 166 4.08 -1.36 20.36
C ILE A 166 5.56 -1.57 20.63
N GLU A 167 6.21 -0.59 21.23
CA GLU A 167 7.64 -0.66 21.50
C GLU A 167 7.99 -1.75 22.52
N ASN A 168 7.17 -1.93 23.55
CA ASN A 168 7.34 -2.93 24.59
C ASN A 168 7.05 -4.35 24.09
N LEU A 169 6.02 -4.54 23.25
CA LEU A 169 5.64 -5.84 22.71
C LEU A 169 6.80 -6.53 21.98
N PHE A 170 7.57 -5.75 21.21
CA PHE A 170 8.71 -6.28 20.47
C PHE A 170 10.00 -6.33 21.29
N SER A 171 10.10 -5.59 22.39
CA SER A 171 11.22 -5.72 23.35
C SER A 171 11.10 -6.98 24.21
N SER A 172 9.89 -7.38 24.61
CA SER A 172 9.65 -8.61 25.38
C SER A 172 9.74 -9.91 24.55
N GLY A 173 9.71 -9.81 23.21
CA GLY A 173 9.90 -10.94 22.32
C GLY A 173 11.36 -11.44 22.26
N ASP A 174 12.33 -10.56 22.50
CA ASP A 174 13.75 -10.91 22.53
C ASP A 174 14.12 -11.73 23.77
N ALA A 175 13.54 -11.42 24.93
CA ALA A 175 13.78 -12.18 26.17
C ALA A 175 13.31 -13.65 26.10
N ARG A 176 12.33 -13.97 25.24
CA ARG A 176 11.84 -15.35 25.06
C ARG A 176 12.64 -16.16 24.06
N ARG A 177 13.46 -15.53 23.21
CA ARG A 177 14.34 -16.24 22.25
C ARG A 177 15.71 -16.57 22.84
N SER A 178 16.17 -15.84 23.86
CA SER A 178 17.43 -16.15 24.55
C SER A 178 17.34 -17.37 25.47
N ASP A 179 16.15 -17.80 25.88
CA ASP A 179 15.96 -18.94 26.80
C ASP A 179 15.73 -20.31 26.12
N SER A 180 15.55 -20.36 24.79
CA SER A 180 15.36 -21.62 24.07
C SER A 180 16.65 -22.20 23.47
N GLY A 181 17.81 -21.80 24.00
CA GLY A 181 19.12 -22.08 23.42
C GLY A 181 20.13 -22.72 24.38
N VAL A 182 19.72 -23.49 25.38
CA VAL A 182 20.59 -24.46 26.07
C VAL A 182 19.74 -25.64 26.56
N SER A 183 19.83 -26.77 25.86
CA SER A 183 19.79 -28.14 26.39
C SER A 183 20.20 -29.10 25.28
#